data_AF-A0A2U3K9I8-F1
#
_entry.id   AF-A0A2U3K9I8-F1
#
_cell.length_a   1.000
_cell.length_b   1.000
_cell.length_c   1.000
_cell.angle_alpha   90.00
_cell.angle_beta   90.00
_cell.angle_gamma   90.00
#
_symmetry.space_group_name_H-M   'P 1'
#
loop_
_entity.id
_entity.type
_entity.pdbx_description
1 polymer ?
#
loop_
_entity_poly.entity_id
_entity_poly.type
_entity_poly.pdbx_seq_one_letter_code
_entity_poly.pdbx_strand_id
1 'polypeptide(L)'
;MQNRSRFLATSLIVILSIGVFAIAGSLQAADQGMMEGQKAMMEGAKKMMDGNKIIMDTVAKKGIKDPELTAAGKMMTEGYNMITKGESMMTGSTMAEGQTMVKKGAKMMLDAQKMTSAAVTKLGPEVVRECTIALDSCTYAEKQIKEGALEWFFGF
;
A
#
# COMPACT_ATOMS: atom_id res chain seq x y z
N MET A 1 20.45 5.92 61.30
CA MET A 1 20.61 5.74 59.83
C MET A 1 19.36 5.15 59.16
N GLN A 2 18.13 5.52 59.55
CA GLN A 2 16.90 4.91 58.99
C GLN A 2 16.20 5.74 57.88
N ASN A 3 16.56 7.01 57.70
CA ASN A 3 15.85 7.90 56.78
C ASN A 3 16.35 7.89 55.32
N ARG A 4 17.49 7.23 55.03
CA ARG A 4 18.03 7.16 53.66
C ARG A 4 17.37 6.10 52.76
N SER A 5 16.77 5.07 53.35
CA SER A 5 16.13 3.97 52.60
C SER A 5 14.80 4.40 51.94
N ARG A 6 14.05 5.32 52.57
CA ARG A 6 12.76 5.79 52.05
C ARG A 6 12.89 6.66 50.79
N PHE A 7 13.94 7.46 50.67
CA PHE A 7 14.17 8.32 49.50
C PHE A 7 14.52 7.54 48.23
N LEU A 8 15.23 6.41 48.36
CA LEU A 8 15.55 5.54 47.22
C LEU A 8 14.32 4.80 46.71
N ALA A 9 13.42 4.36 47.59
CA ALA A 9 12.21 3.65 47.21
C ALA A 9 11.20 4.53 46.46
N THR A 10 10.99 5.78 46.89
CA THR A 10 10.10 6.71 46.16
C THR A 10 10.68 7.16 44.83
N SER A 11 12.01 7.35 44.73
CA SER A 11 12.68 7.67 43.46
C SER A 11 12.53 6.55 42.42
N LEU A 12 12.66 5.29 42.86
CA LEU A 12 12.50 4.13 41.97
C LEU A 12 11.07 3.98 41.42
N ILE A 13 10.05 4.30 42.23
CA ILE A 13 8.64 4.27 41.82
C ILE A 13 8.35 5.34 40.76
N VAL A 14 8.96 6.54 40.86
CA VAL A 14 8.79 7.61 39.88
C VAL A 14 9.47 7.26 38.55
N ILE A 15 10.66 6.65 38.59
CA ILE A 15 11.36 6.22 37.36
C ILE A 15 10.63 5.05 36.67
N LEU A 16 10.09 4.10 37.44
CA LEU A 16 9.26 3.01 36.91
C LEU A 16 7.96 3.51 36.28
N SER A 17 7.32 4.53 36.87
CA SER A 17 6.07 5.08 36.30
C SER A 17 6.30 5.89 35.02
N ILE A 18 7.41 6.63 34.90
CA ILE A 18 7.76 7.32 33.63
C ILE A 18 8.10 6.31 32.52
N GLY A 19 8.78 5.20 32.85
CA GLY A 19 9.10 4.14 31.89
C GLY A 19 7.87 3.45 31.29
N VAL A 20 6.79 3.26 32.06
CA VAL A 20 5.57 2.60 31.57
C VAL A 20 4.79 3.49 30.58
N PHE A 21 4.79 4.82 30.76
CA PHE A 21 4.13 5.74 29.82
C PHE A 21 4.86 5.87 28.48
N ALA A 22 6.19 5.75 28.46
CA ALA A 22 6.97 5.78 27.21
C ALA A 22 6.71 4.56 26.31
N ILE A 23 6.45 3.39 26.91
CA ILE A 23 6.18 2.14 26.17
C ILE A 23 4.73 2.10 25.67
N ALA A 24 3.78 2.64 26.42
CA ALA A 24 2.38 2.73 25.98
C ALA A 24 2.18 3.73 24.81
N GLY A 25 2.88 4.86 24.83
CA GLY A 25 2.80 5.87 23.76
C GLY A 25 3.42 5.44 22.44
N SER A 26 4.49 4.64 22.47
CA SER A 26 5.14 4.11 21.26
C SER A 26 4.33 2.99 20.60
N LEU A 27 3.53 2.24 21.37
CA LEU A 27 2.61 1.23 20.81
C LEU A 27 1.44 1.88 20.05
N GLN A 28 0.90 3.00 20.54
CA GLN A 28 -0.22 3.69 19.90
C GLN A 28 0.17 4.39 18.59
N ALA A 29 1.39 4.93 18.49
CA ALA A 29 1.87 5.56 17.26
C ALA A 29 2.07 4.54 16.11
N ALA A 30 2.56 3.34 16.43
CA ALA A 30 2.77 2.27 15.45
C ALA A 30 1.46 1.76 14.84
N ASP A 31 0.39 1.64 15.63
CA ASP A 31 -0.94 1.20 15.13
C ASP A 31 -1.59 2.24 14.22
N GLN A 32 -1.35 3.53 14.49
CA GLN A 32 -1.95 4.62 13.73
C GLN A 32 -1.30 4.80 12.35
N GLY A 33 0.04 4.76 12.27
CA GLY A 33 0.78 4.82 11.01
C GLY A 33 0.52 3.59 10.11
N MET A 34 0.34 2.42 10.72
CA MET A 34 0.00 1.20 9.97
C MET A 34 -1.36 1.30 9.27
N MET A 35 -2.37 1.86 9.93
CA MET A 35 -3.70 2.08 9.33
C MET A 35 -3.68 3.12 8.20
N GLU A 36 -2.91 4.19 8.34
CA GLU A 36 -2.78 5.21 7.29
C GLU A 36 -2.07 4.68 6.05
N GLY A 37 -0.96 3.96 6.22
CA GLY A 37 -0.23 3.32 5.12
C GLY A 37 -1.07 2.28 4.38
N GLN A 38 -1.83 1.47 5.12
CA GLN A 38 -2.77 0.50 4.55
C GLN A 38 -3.86 1.18 3.72
N LYS A 39 -4.47 2.25 4.25
CA LYS A 39 -5.51 3.02 3.55
C LYS A 39 -4.95 3.68 2.28
N ALA A 40 -3.78 4.30 2.35
CA ALA A 40 -3.11 4.90 1.20
C ALA A 40 -2.81 3.86 0.12
N MET A 41 -2.34 2.67 0.52
CA MET A 41 -2.06 1.60 -0.43
C MET A 41 -3.34 1.06 -1.09
N MET A 42 -4.43 0.88 -0.34
CA MET A 42 -5.73 0.46 -0.89
C MET A 42 -6.34 1.50 -1.84
N GLU A 43 -6.25 2.77 -1.48
CA GLU A 43 -6.70 3.86 -2.35
C GLU A 43 -5.89 3.93 -3.64
N GLY A 44 -4.57 3.79 -3.53
CA GLY A 44 -3.66 3.68 -4.68
C GLY A 44 -4.03 2.50 -5.56
N ALA A 45 -4.18 1.30 -4.99
CA ALA A 45 -4.58 0.10 -5.72
C ALA A 45 -5.90 0.30 -6.48
N LYS A 46 -6.90 0.92 -5.85
CA LYS A 46 -8.18 1.23 -6.49
C LYS A 46 -8.02 2.22 -7.65
N LYS A 47 -7.31 3.34 -7.43
CA LYS A 47 -7.06 4.35 -8.48
C LYS A 47 -6.28 3.77 -9.67
N MET A 48 -5.37 2.85 -9.42
CA MET A 48 -4.63 2.15 -10.47
C MET A 48 -5.56 1.26 -11.31
N MET A 49 -6.47 0.50 -10.67
CA MET A 49 -7.49 -0.27 -11.39
C MET A 49 -8.40 0.64 -12.23
N ASP A 50 -8.90 1.73 -11.64
CA ASP A 50 -9.80 2.66 -12.31
C ASP A 50 -9.11 3.32 -13.52
N GLY A 51 -7.85 3.75 -13.36
CA GLY A 51 -7.03 4.28 -14.44
C GLY A 51 -6.81 3.25 -15.55
N ASN A 52 -6.47 2.01 -15.21
CA ASN A 52 -6.30 0.96 -16.20
C ASN A 52 -7.60 0.60 -16.94
N LYS A 53 -8.75 0.65 -16.26
CA LYS A 53 -10.05 0.48 -16.89
C LYS A 53 -10.30 1.57 -17.94
N ILE A 54 -10.00 2.84 -17.61
CA ILE A 54 -10.11 3.96 -18.55
C ILE A 54 -9.19 3.75 -19.76
N ILE A 55 -7.95 3.28 -19.54
CA ILE A 55 -7.02 2.95 -20.63
C ILE A 55 -7.60 1.86 -21.52
N MET A 56 -8.06 0.74 -20.95
CA MET A 56 -8.63 -0.36 -21.73
C MET A 56 -9.89 0.07 -22.51
N ASP A 57 -10.78 0.85 -21.89
CA ASP A 57 -11.97 1.38 -22.55
C ASP A 57 -11.60 2.33 -23.70
N THR A 58 -10.57 3.16 -23.53
CA THR A 58 -10.08 4.10 -24.56
C THR A 58 -9.49 3.34 -25.75
N VAL A 59 -8.65 2.33 -25.47
CA VAL A 59 -8.04 1.49 -26.50
C VAL A 59 -9.10 0.65 -27.23
N ALA A 60 -10.10 0.13 -26.51
CA ALA A 60 -11.22 -0.61 -27.08
C ALA A 60 -12.11 0.26 -27.98
N LYS A 61 -12.36 1.54 -27.61
CA LYS A 61 -13.09 2.50 -28.45
C LYS A 61 -12.41 2.77 -29.78
N LYS A 62 -11.07 2.66 -29.84
CA LYS A 62 -10.30 2.73 -31.08
C LYS A 62 -10.25 1.41 -31.86
N GLY A 63 -10.94 0.37 -31.39
CA GLY A 63 -10.95 -0.95 -32.03
C GLY A 63 -9.66 -1.75 -31.85
N ILE A 64 -8.77 -1.29 -30.98
CA ILE A 64 -7.48 -1.94 -30.73
C ILE A 64 -7.70 -3.03 -29.68
N LYS A 65 -7.30 -4.26 -30.00
CA LYS A 65 -7.23 -5.38 -29.06
C LYS A 65 -5.76 -5.74 -28.87
N ASP A 66 -5.22 -5.34 -27.74
CA ASP A 66 -3.84 -5.64 -27.38
C ASP A 66 -3.80 -6.75 -26.31
N PRO A 67 -3.09 -7.87 -26.56
CA PRO A 67 -2.99 -8.96 -25.61
C PRO A 67 -2.18 -8.59 -24.36
N GLU A 68 -1.22 -7.65 -24.46
CA GLU A 68 -0.46 -7.17 -23.30
C GLU A 68 -1.36 -6.35 -22.37
N LEU A 69 -2.21 -5.47 -22.91
CA LEU A 69 -3.19 -4.73 -22.11
C LEU A 69 -4.20 -5.65 -21.42
N THR A 70 -4.65 -6.70 -22.12
CA THR A 70 -5.56 -7.69 -21.53
C THR A 70 -4.89 -8.47 -20.40
N ALA A 71 -3.64 -8.90 -20.60
CA ALA A 71 -2.84 -9.57 -19.58
C ALA A 71 -2.58 -8.65 -18.37
N ALA A 72 -2.26 -7.39 -18.61
CA ALA A 72 -2.07 -6.38 -17.58
C ALA A 72 -3.37 -6.16 -16.77
N GLY A 73 -4.53 -6.05 -17.41
CA GLY A 73 -5.82 -5.94 -16.73
C GLY A 73 -6.12 -7.13 -15.81
N LYS A 74 -5.80 -8.35 -16.26
CA LYS A 74 -5.91 -9.55 -15.43
C LYS A 74 -4.95 -9.51 -14.24
N MET A 75 -3.68 -9.16 -14.46
CA MET A 75 -2.68 -9.04 -13.39
C MET A 75 -3.07 -7.97 -12.35
N MET A 76 -3.62 -6.83 -12.77
CA MET A 76 -4.12 -5.81 -11.84
C MET A 76 -5.27 -6.33 -10.99
N THR A 77 -6.22 -7.04 -11.59
CA THR A 77 -7.37 -7.61 -10.88
C THR A 77 -6.92 -8.66 -9.86
N GLU A 78 -6.02 -9.57 -10.27
CA GLU A 78 -5.44 -10.56 -9.38
C GLU A 78 -4.62 -9.91 -8.25
N GLY A 79 -3.83 -8.88 -8.56
CA GLY A 79 -3.06 -8.13 -7.58
C GLY A 79 -3.94 -7.43 -6.54
N TYR A 80 -5.03 -6.78 -6.99
CA TYR A 80 -6.00 -6.14 -6.12
C TYR A 80 -6.71 -7.14 -5.19
N ASN A 81 -7.09 -8.31 -5.73
CA ASN A 81 -7.69 -9.38 -4.93
C ASN A 81 -6.71 -9.92 -3.88
N MET A 82 -5.42 -10.06 -4.21
CA MET A 82 -4.40 -10.46 -3.23
C MET A 82 -4.21 -9.43 -2.13
N ILE A 83 -4.22 -8.14 -2.48
CA ILE A 83 -4.18 -7.05 -1.50
C ILE A 83 -5.38 -7.13 -0.55
N THR A 84 -6.60 -7.18 -1.11
CA THR A 84 -7.84 -7.20 -0.32
C THR A 84 -7.93 -8.43 0.58
N LYS A 85 -7.53 -9.59 0.05
CA LYS A 85 -7.45 -10.83 0.83
C LYS A 85 -6.39 -10.73 1.92
N GLY A 86 -5.20 -10.24 1.59
CA GLY A 86 -4.12 -10.08 2.55
C GLY A 86 -4.48 -9.11 3.68
N GLU A 87 -5.17 -8.02 3.36
CA GLU A 87 -5.77 -7.10 4.33
C GLU A 87 -6.73 -7.82 5.30
N SER A 88 -7.66 -8.63 4.78
CA SER A 88 -8.58 -9.40 5.64
C SER A 88 -7.89 -10.40 6.56
N MET A 89 -6.66 -10.82 6.22
CA MET A 89 -5.85 -11.77 6.98
C MET A 89 -4.91 -11.08 7.99
N MET A 90 -4.95 -9.76 8.12
CA MET A 90 -4.09 -8.97 9.03
C MET A 90 -4.51 -9.02 10.50
N THR A 91 -5.23 -10.07 10.93
CA THR A 91 -5.65 -10.24 12.32
C THR A 91 -5.08 -11.53 12.91
N GLY A 92 -4.58 -11.45 14.15
CA GLY A 92 -4.10 -12.61 14.89
C GLY A 92 -2.94 -13.35 14.24
N SER A 93 -3.01 -14.68 14.20
CA SER A 93 -1.91 -15.56 13.77
C SER A 93 -1.62 -15.55 12.26
N THR A 94 -2.49 -14.96 11.43
CA THR A 94 -2.34 -14.94 9.96
C THR A 94 -1.68 -13.66 9.44
N MET A 95 -1.25 -12.75 10.32
CA MET A 95 -0.71 -11.44 9.94
C MET A 95 0.47 -11.53 8.96
N ALA A 96 1.41 -12.45 9.17
CA ALA A 96 2.57 -12.62 8.29
C ALA A 96 2.19 -13.09 6.87
N GLU A 97 1.20 -13.98 6.78
CA GLU A 97 0.64 -14.42 5.49
C GLU A 97 -0.10 -13.28 4.79
N GLY A 98 -0.91 -12.53 5.54
CA GLY A 98 -1.61 -11.34 5.05
C GLY A 98 -0.63 -10.31 4.46
N GLN A 99 0.45 -10.01 5.18
CA GLN A 99 1.51 -9.10 4.74
C GLN A 99 2.18 -9.58 3.44
N THR A 100 2.41 -10.89 3.34
CA THR A 100 3.00 -11.49 2.14
C THR A 100 2.07 -11.39 0.94
N MET A 101 0.76 -11.64 1.13
CA MET A 101 -0.23 -11.50 0.06
C MET A 101 -0.35 -10.05 -0.42
N VAL A 102 -0.37 -9.11 0.51
CA VAL A 102 -0.37 -7.67 0.19
C VAL A 102 0.86 -7.29 -0.62
N LYS A 103 2.07 -7.65 -0.18
CA LYS A 103 3.31 -7.36 -0.91
C LYS A 103 3.27 -7.91 -2.33
N LYS A 104 2.83 -9.16 -2.46
CA LYS A 104 2.74 -9.84 -3.75
C LYS A 104 1.70 -9.16 -4.65
N GLY A 105 0.54 -8.82 -4.11
CA GLY A 105 -0.51 -8.13 -4.84
C GLY A 105 -0.08 -6.74 -5.31
N ALA A 106 0.51 -5.95 -4.43
CA ALA A 106 1.07 -4.63 -4.76
C ALA A 106 2.11 -4.73 -5.88
N LYS A 107 3.05 -5.68 -5.78
CA LYS A 107 4.02 -5.92 -6.85
C LYS A 107 3.36 -6.29 -8.18
N MET A 108 2.37 -7.18 -8.17
CA MET A 108 1.63 -7.55 -9.39
C MET A 108 0.95 -6.34 -10.04
N MET A 109 0.34 -5.45 -9.24
CA MET A 109 -0.29 -4.24 -9.77
C MET A 109 0.74 -3.28 -10.40
N LEU A 110 1.88 -3.07 -9.73
CA LEU A 110 2.97 -2.24 -10.27
C LEU A 110 3.54 -2.81 -11.58
N ASP A 111 3.75 -4.12 -11.65
CA ASP A 111 4.26 -4.78 -12.86
C ASP A 111 3.22 -4.72 -13.99
N ALA A 112 1.93 -4.89 -13.68
CA ALA A 112 0.85 -4.73 -14.64
C ALA A 112 0.73 -3.29 -15.16
N GLN A 113 0.94 -2.28 -14.32
CA GLN A 113 0.95 -0.89 -14.75
C GLN A 113 2.11 -0.62 -15.72
N LYS A 114 3.32 -1.11 -15.43
CA LYS A 114 4.46 -0.98 -16.35
C LYS A 114 4.15 -1.60 -17.70
N MET A 115 3.54 -2.78 -17.70
CA MET A 115 3.08 -3.46 -18.93
C MET A 115 2.04 -2.61 -19.66
N THR A 116 1.08 -2.02 -18.94
CA THR A 116 0.06 -1.13 -19.50
C THR A 116 0.68 0.08 -20.16
N SER A 117 1.56 0.81 -19.46
CA SER A 117 2.24 2.00 -19.98
C SER A 117 3.09 1.66 -21.20
N ALA A 118 3.81 0.54 -21.18
CA ALA A 118 4.61 0.08 -22.31
C ALA A 118 3.72 -0.26 -23.52
N ALA A 119 2.63 -0.99 -23.32
CA ALA A 119 1.69 -1.34 -24.36
C ALA A 119 1.03 -0.09 -24.96
N VAL A 120 0.52 0.83 -24.14
CA VAL A 120 -0.05 2.11 -24.61
C VAL A 120 0.97 2.93 -25.42
N THR A 121 2.23 2.96 -24.98
CA THR A 121 3.30 3.67 -25.71
C THR A 121 3.56 3.05 -27.09
N LYS A 122 3.48 1.72 -27.22
CA LYS A 122 3.60 1.01 -28.51
C LYS A 122 2.45 1.32 -29.47
N LEU A 123 1.25 1.62 -28.96
CA LEU A 123 0.07 1.95 -29.77
C LEU A 123 0.15 3.34 -30.43
N GLY A 124 1.14 4.16 -30.07
CA GLY A 124 1.43 5.43 -30.72
C GLY A 124 0.95 6.66 -29.94
N PRO A 125 1.42 7.86 -30.35
CA PRO A 125 1.29 9.08 -29.57
C PRO A 125 -0.16 9.58 -29.41
N GLU A 126 -1.05 9.25 -30.35
CA GLU A 126 -2.46 9.61 -30.26
C GLU A 126 -3.17 8.89 -29.11
N VAL A 127 -2.93 7.58 -28.99
CA VAL A 127 -3.49 6.75 -27.91
C VAL A 127 -2.90 7.17 -26.56
N VAL A 128 -1.59 7.42 -26.51
CA VAL A 128 -0.91 7.96 -25.33
C VAL A 128 -1.55 9.26 -24.87
N ARG A 129 -1.82 10.21 -25.78
CA ARG A 129 -2.43 11.50 -25.45
C ARG A 129 -3.82 11.32 -24.83
N GLU A 130 -4.65 10.44 -25.37
CA GLU A 130 -5.98 10.17 -24.81
C GLU A 130 -5.93 9.43 -23.47
N CYS A 131 -4.91 8.58 -23.28
CA CYS A 131 -4.69 7.85 -22.04
C CYS A 131 -3.91 8.64 -20.98
N THR A 132 -3.43 9.85 -21.27
CA THR A 132 -2.47 10.57 -20.41
C THR A 132 -3.01 10.79 -19.01
N ILE A 133 -4.26 11.25 -18.88
CA ILE A 133 -4.90 11.47 -17.57
C ILE A 133 -4.97 10.18 -16.75
N ALA A 134 -5.26 9.06 -17.41
CA ALA A 134 -5.34 7.76 -16.76
C ALA A 134 -3.95 7.22 -16.37
N LEU A 135 -2.93 7.43 -17.22
CA LEU A 135 -1.54 7.08 -16.93
C LEU A 135 -0.99 7.91 -15.77
N ASP A 136 -1.32 9.20 -15.69
CA ASP A 136 -0.95 10.07 -14.58
C ASP A 136 -1.61 9.62 -13.27
N SER A 137 -2.91 9.28 -13.32
CA SER A 137 -3.63 8.70 -12.17
C SER A 137 -2.99 7.39 -11.70
N CYS A 138 -2.60 6.51 -12.63
CA CYS A 138 -1.88 5.29 -12.31
C CYS A 138 -0.50 5.57 -11.69
N THR A 139 0.22 6.58 -12.17
CA THR A 139 1.54 6.96 -11.63
C THR A 139 1.43 7.51 -10.21
N TYR A 140 0.42 8.34 -9.96
CA TYR A 140 0.10 8.81 -8.62
C TYR A 140 -0.28 7.63 -7.70
N ALA A 141 -1.11 6.71 -8.18
CA ALA A 141 -1.47 5.50 -7.47
C ALA A 141 -0.26 4.61 -7.13
N GLU A 142 0.69 4.44 -8.06
CA GLU A 142 1.94 3.74 -7.80
C GLU A 142 2.74 4.37 -6.65
N LYS A 143 2.78 5.70 -6.60
CA LYS A 143 3.42 6.41 -5.49
C LYS A 143 2.71 6.09 -4.16
N GLN A 144 1.38 6.15 -4.13
CA GLN A 144 0.60 5.81 -2.93
C GLN A 144 0.82 4.35 -2.48
N ILE A 145 0.90 3.41 -3.42
CA ILE A 145 1.17 2.00 -3.11
C ILE A 145 2.58 1.85 -2.49
N LYS A 146 3.58 2.56 -3.02
CA LYS A 146 4.96 2.49 -2.51
C LYS A 146 5.11 3.15 -1.14
N GLU A 147 4.54 4.34 -0.97
CA GLU A 147 4.58 5.09 0.29
C GLU A 147 3.79 4.36 1.39
N GLY A 148 2.57 3.95 1.06
CA GLY A 148 1.74 3.17 1.99
C GLY A 148 2.37 1.83 2.36
N ALA A 149 3.07 1.16 1.44
CA ALA A 149 3.84 -0.04 1.76
C ALA A 149 5.02 0.24 2.71
N LEU A 150 5.71 1.38 2.58
CA LEU A 150 6.80 1.73 3.48
C LEU A 150 6.29 1.97 4.91
N GLU A 151 5.23 2.76 5.05
CA GLU A 151 4.59 3.01 6.36
C GLU A 151 4.04 1.70 6.95
N TRP A 152 3.43 0.86 6.12
CA TRP A 152 2.88 -0.42 6.56
C TRP A 152 3.93 -1.43 7.00
N PHE A 153 5.09 -1.50 6.31
CA PHE A 153 6.12 -2.50 6.63
C PHE A 153 7.14 -2.04 7.65
N PHE A 154 7.36 -0.73 7.78
CA PHE A 154 8.42 -0.21 8.64
C PHE A 154 7.91 0.62 9.80
N GLY A 155 6.62 1.01 9.83
CA GLY A 155 5.99 1.67 10.99
C GLY A 155 6.87 2.79 11.58
N PHE A 156 7.32 3.69 10.70
CA PHE A 156 8.15 4.85 11.10
C PHE A 156 7.35 5.85 11.94
#